data_AF-A0A7Z9CTH9-F1
#
_entry.id   AF-A0A7Z9CTH9-F1
#
_cell.length_a   1.000
_cell.length_b   1.000
_cell.length_c   1.000
_cell.angle_alpha   90.00
_cell.angle_beta   90.00
_cell.angle_gamma   90.00
#
_symmetry.space_group_name_H-M   'P 1'
#
loop_
_entity.id
_entity.type
_entity.pdbx_description
1 polymer ?
#
loop_
_entity_poly.entity_id
_entity_poly.type
_entity_poly.pdbx_seq_one_letter_code
_entity_poly.pdbx_strand_id
1 'polypeptide(L)'
;MECIVRHCVLNHPDRTVEEVIEDSDWSFDGEICSEGFLVHSDCGNFNSEHAALFAQASLIAFEKNELIEFQISHTSNNFRRTDGYGGAACVVSRDFIRWTGNHEFLEAERTAFNENMHYYFCSFTEVHGELEYPERFILRCPANVNAAQRFDEILLNYRTGGEKDTDGVINFVTGSSIKKTTLKTLTPDEYRVLKQFLTVI
;
A
#
# COMPACT_ATOMS: atom_id res chain seq x y z
N MET A 1 -22.49 19.45 7.25
CA MET A 1 -21.74 18.20 6.97
C MET A 1 -21.94 17.78 5.52
N GLU A 2 -23.18 17.60 5.06
CA GLU A 2 -23.52 17.18 3.69
C GLU A 2 -22.86 18.02 2.56
N CYS A 3 -22.83 19.35 2.67
CA CYS A 3 -22.19 20.20 1.66
C CYS A 3 -20.66 20.00 1.58
N ILE A 4 -20.00 19.71 2.70
CA ILE A 4 -18.55 19.47 2.77
C ILE A 4 -18.24 18.07 2.23
N VAL A 5 -19.01 17.07 2.67
CA VAL A 5 -18.92 15.68 2.15
C VAL A 5 -19.08 15.67 0.63
N ARG A 6 -20.14 16.30 0.13
CA ARG A 6 -20.40 16.41 -1.30
C ARG A 6 -19.27 17.14 -2.03
N HIS A 7 -18.75 18.23 -1.47
CA HIS A 7 -17.62 18.95 -2.07
C HIS A 7 -16.36 18.08 -2.15
N CYS A 8 -15.97 17.42 -1.07
CA CYS A 8 -14.78 16.57 -1.05
C CYS A 8 -14.92 15.41 -2.05
N VAL A 9 -16.01 14.63 -1.96
CA VAL A 9 -16.20 13.41 -2.77
C VAL A 9 -16.31 13.74 -4.26
N LEU A 10 -17.05 14.79 -4.64
CA LEU A 10 -17.19 15.18 -6.05
C LEU A 10 -15.88 15.67 -6.69
N ASN A 11 -14.90 16.09 -5.87
CA ASN A 11 -13.59 16.54 -6.32
C ASN A 11 -12.49 15.48 -6.16
N HIS A 12 -12.84 14.24 -5.80
CA HIS A 12 -11.87 13.15 -5.72
C HIS A 12 -11.28 12.82 -7.11
N PRO A 13 -9.95 12.64 -7.24
CA PRO A 13 -9.30 12.38 -8.53
C PRO A 13 -9.73 11.07 -9.18
N ASP A 14 -10.05 10.05 -8.38
CA ASP A 14 -10.51 8.74 -8.88
C ASP A 14 -12.02 8.70 -9.19
N ARG A 15 -12.70 9.84 -9.31
CA ARG A 15 -14.13 9.86 -9.65
C ARG A 15 -14.35 9.25 -11.04
N THR A 16 -15.08 8.15 -11.11
CA THR A 16 -15.72 7.70 -12.36
C THR A 16 -17.04 8.47 -12.47
N VAL A 17 -17.28 9.09 -13.62
CA VAL A 17 -18.26 10.18 -13.82
C VAL A 17 -19.73 9.74 -13.71
N GLU A 18 -20.04 8.52 -13.25
CA GLU A 18 -21.41 7.97 -13.21
C GLU A 18 -21.93 7.50 -11.84
N GLU A 19 -21.14 7.53 -10.76
CA GLU A 19 -21.66 7.23 -9.41
C GLU A 19 -21.92 8.51 -8.62
N VAL A 20 -22.95 9.26 -9.02
CA VAL A 20 -23.44 10.34 -8.16
C VAL A 20 -24.28 9.73 -7.05
N ILE A 21 -23.66 9.58 -5.87
CA ILE A 21 -24.02 10.04 -4.50
C ILE A 21 -25.50 10.41 -4.18
N GLU A 22 -26.51 9.97 -4.93
CA GLU A 22 -27.91 10.25 -4.59
C GLU A 22 -28.44 9.26 -3.52
N ASP A 23 -27.86 8.07 -3.43
CA ASP A 23 -28.23 7.01 -2.45
C ASP A 23 -27.10 6.63 -1.48
N SER A 24 -26.00 7.40 -1.41
CA SER A 24 -24.91 7.11 -0.47
C SER A 24 -25.34 7.42 0.97
N ASP A 25 -25.35 6.39 1.81
CA ASP A 25 -25.60 6.54 3.25
C ASP A 25 -24.38 7.17 3.95
N TRP A 26 -24.53 8.44 4.33
CA TRP A 26 -23.54 9.25 5.07
C TRP A 26 -23.91 9.38 6.55
N SER A 27 -24.64 8.42 7.11
CA SER A 27 -25.08 8.41 8.51
C SER A 27 -23.97 8.04 9.50
N PHE A 28 -22.85 8.75 9.42
CA PHE A 28 -21.78 8.70 10.41
C PHE A 28 -21.48 10.10 10.93
N ASP A 29 -21.09 10.18 12.20
CA ASP A 29 -20.57 11.36 12.86
C ASP A 29 -19.09 11.14 13.20
N GLY A 30 -18.42 12.20 13.61
CA GLY A 30 -17.05 12.07 14.11
C GLY A 30 -16.72 13.07 15.21
N GLU A 31 -15.94 12.60 16.17
CA GLU A 31 -15.50 13.39 17.31
C GLU A 31 -13.98 13.30 17.49
N ILE A 32 -13.37 14.40 17.95
CA ILE A 32 -11.97 14.40 18.36
C ILE A 32 -11.91 13.95 19.82
N CYS A 33 -11.26 12.83 20.08
CA CYS A 33 -11.05 12.29 21.41
C CYS A 33 -9.56 12.28 21.77
N SER A 34 -9.23 11.89 23.01
CA SER A 34 -7.83 11.81 23.47
C SER A 34 -6.98 10.81 22.69
N GLU A 35 -7.60 9.90 21.94
CA GLU A 35 -6.94 8.85 21.16
C GLU A 35 -6.84 9.18 19.66
N GLY A 36 -7.51 10.23 19.19
CA GLY A 36 -7.50 10.64 17.77
C GLY A 36 -8.84 11.15 17.27
N PHE A 37 -9.10 10.95 15.98
CA PHE A 37 -10.39 11.25 15.35
C PHE A 37 -11.23 9.97 15.29
N LEU A 38 -12.31 9.93 16.06
CA LEU A 38 -13.27 8.82 16.06
C LEU A 38 -14.34 9.10 15.01
N VAL A 39 -14.64 8.12 14.16
CA VAL A 39 -15.81 8.13 13.29
C VAL A 39 -16.76 7.03 13.77
N HIS A 40 -18.01 7.39 14.04
CA HIS A 40 -19.04 6.49 14.58
C HIS A 40 -20.38 6.70 13.88
N SER A 41 -21.34 5.79 14.08
CA SER A 41 -22.70 5.92 13.56
C SER A 41 -23.70 5.65 14.68
N ASP A 42 -24.56 6.63 14.96
CA ASP A 42 -25.56 6.54 16.02
C ASP A 42 -26.77 5.67 15.64
N CYS A 43 -26.92 5.36 14.34
CA CYS A 43 -28.00 4.55 13.79
C CYS A 43 -27.64 3.07 13.62
N GLY A 44 -26.47 2.63 14.11
CA GLY A 44 -26.04 1.23 14.10
C GLY A 44 -25.62 0.68 12.73
N ASN A 45 -25.71 1.49 11.67
CA ASN A 45 -25.27 1.16 10.32
C ASN A 45 -24.12 2.12 9.93
N PHE A 46 -22.89 1.70 10.20
CA PHE A 46 -21.70 2.43 9.76
C PHE A 46 -21.23 1.87 8.41
N ASN A 47 -21.33 2.67 7.34
CA ASN A 47 -20.67 2.35 6.07
C ASN A 47 -19.21 2.82 6.12
N SER A 48 -18.32 1.91 6.46
CA SER A 48 -16.89 2.18 6.57
C SER A 48 -16.25 2.60 5.25
N GLU A 49 -16.75 2.11 4.11
CA GLU A 49 -16.21 2.46 2.79
C GLU A 49 -16.47 3.93 2.48
N HIS A 50 -17.69 4.41 2.71
CA HIS A 50 -18.04 5.82 2.55
C HIS A 50 -17.21 6.71 3.47
N ALA A 51 -17.06 6.33 4.75
CA ALA A 51 -16.22 7.08 5.69
C ALA A 51 -14.75 7.18 5.24
N ALA A 52 -14.19 6.09 4.73
CA ALA A 52 -12.82 6.08 4.19
C ALA A 52 -12.67 6.95 2.94
N LEU A 53 -13.64 6.90 2.01
CA LEU A 53 -13.65 7.75 0.82
C LEU A 53 -13.74 9.23 1.18
N PHE A 54 -14.61 9.60 2.12
CA PHE A 54 -14.70 10.98 2.58
C PHE A 54 -13.42 11.44 3.28
N ALA A 55 -12.78 10.58 4.08
CA ALA A 55 -11.51 10.88 4.71
C ALA A 55 -10.40 11.13 3.67
N GLN A 56 -10.27 10.26 2.67
CA GLN A 56 -9.28 10.44 1.59
C GLN A 56 -9.56 11.73 0.81
N ALA A 57 -10.81 11.95 0.43
CA ALA A 57 -11.22 13.14 -0.31
C ALA A 57 -10.93 14.43 0.47
N SER A 58 -11.10 14.41 1.80
CA SER A 58 -10.73 15.52 2.67
C SER A 58 -9.21 15.72 2.70
N LEU A 59 -8.42 14.65 2.80
CA LEU A 59 -6.96 14.76 2.75
C LEU A 59 -6.48 15.39 1.44
N ILE A 60 -7.08 14.99 0.31
CA ILE A 60 -6.78 15.54 -1.01
C ILE A 60 -7.19 17.01 -1.11
N ALA A 61 -8.43 17.34 -0.75
CA ALA A 61 -8.97 18.70 -0.86
C ALA A 61 -8.21 19.73 -0.01
N PHE A 62 -7.65 19.30 1.13
CA PHE A 62 -6.89 20.16 2.05
C PHE A 62 -5.37 19.99 1.95
N GLU A 63 -4.87 19.27 0.93
CA GLU A 63 -3.44 19.02 0.71
C GLU A 63 -2.70 18.47 1.95
N LYS A 64 -3.36 17.54 2.63
CA LYS A 64 -2.95 16.92 3.88
C LYS A 64 -2.21 15.61 3.64
N ASN A 65 -1.11 15.40 4.37
CA ASN A 65 -0.26 14.22 4.33
C ASN A 65 -0.32 13.49 5.68
N GLU A 66 -1.54 13.17 6.11
CA GLU A 66 -1.83 12.47 7.35
C GLU A 66 -2.24 11.02 7.04
N LEU A 67 -1.98 10.11 7.98
CA LEU A 67 -2.48 8.73 7.95
C LEU A 67 -3.64 8.61 8.94
N ILE A 68 -4.83 8.32 8.45
CA ILE A 68 -6.04 8.11 9.24
C ILE A 68 -6.27 6.61 9.40
N GLU A 69 -6.44 6.14 10.63
CA GLU A 69 -6.70 4.73 10.97
C GLU A 69 -8.16 4.56 11.38
N PHE A 70 -8.90 3.67 10.71
CA PHE A 70 -10.21 3.22 11.17
C PHE A 70 -10.09 1.81 11.75
N GLN A 71 -10.55 1.64 12.98
CA GLN A 71 -10.70 0.32 13.61
C GLN A 71 -12.17 -0.04 13.64
N ILE A 72 -12.53 -1.12 12.94
CA ILE A 72 -13.92 -1.51 12.72
C ILE A 72 -14.18 -2.76 13.53
N SER A 73 -14.73 -2.56 14.72
CA SER A 73 -15.07 -3.66 15.62
C SER A 73 -16.47 -4.14 15.30
N HIS A 74 -16.62 -5.30 14.61
CA HIS A 74 -17.93 -5.85 14.27
C HIS A 74 -18.74 -6.22 15.53
N THR A 75 -18.39 -7.34 16.17
CA THR A 75 -19.12 -7.86 17.36
C THR A 75 -18.21 -8.08 18.57
N SER A 76 -16.92 -7.74 18.45
CA SER A 76 -15.91 -7.95 19.48
C SER A 76 -15.48 -6.62 20.08
N ASN A 77 -15.47 -6.53 21.41
CA ASN A 77 -14.88 -5.40 22.14
C ASN A 77 -13.34 -5.51 22.22
N ASN A 78 -12.76 -6.56 21.63
CA ASN A 78 -11.32 -6.79 21.58
C ASN A 78 -10.80 -6.57 20.16
N PHE A 79 -10.23 -5.38 19.92
CA PHE A 79 -9.66 -4.94 18.65
C PHE A 79 -8.34 -5.61 18.28
N ARG A 80 -7.73 -6.36 19.21
CA ARG A 80 -6.45 -7.07 18.99
C ARG A 80 -6.62 -8.50 18.49
N ARG A 81 -7.86 -8.97 18.33
CA ARG A 81 -8.12 -10.30 17.78
C ARG A 81 -7.72 -10.33 16.31
N THR A 82 -6.93 -11.34 15.95
CA THR A 82 -6.44 -11.59 14.58
C THR A 82 -7.11 -12.80 13.93
N ASP A 83 -8.07 -13.43 14.61
CA ASP A 83 -8.88 -14.55 14.09
C ASP A 83 -10.17 -14.07 13.42
N GLY A 84 -10.98 -14.98 12.87
CA GLY A 84 -12.23 -14.64 12.16
C GLY A 84 -13.33 -14.00 13.01
N TYR A 85 -13.07 -13.74 14.29
CA TYR A 85 -13.93 -12.99 15.21
C TYR A 85 -13.35 -11.59 15.54
N GLY A 86 -12.22 -11.24 14.93
CA GLY A 86 -11.64 -9.90 14.95
C GLY A 86 -12.42 -8.90 14.10
N GLY A 87 -12.10 -7.63 14.31
CA GLY A 87 -12.61 -6.54 13.49
C GLY A 87 -11.89 -6.40 12.15
N ALA A 88 -12.28 -5.42 11.35
CA ALA A 88 -11.52 -4.94 10.22
C ALA A 88 -10.70 -3.71 10.60
N ALA A 89 -9.65 -3.43 9.84
CA ALA A 89 -8.88 -2.21 9.93
C ALA A 89 -8.78 -1.57 8.55
N CYS A 90 -8.87 -0.25 8.50
CA CYS A 90 -8.61 0.54 7.31
C CYS A 90 -7.57 1.61 7.63
N VAL A 91 -6.65 1.83 6.70
CA VAL A 91 -5.81 3.02 6.70
C VAL A 91 -6.11 3.86 5.47
N VAL A 92 -6.19 5.16 5.68
CA VAL A 92 -6.46 6.15 4.65
C VAL A 92 -5.35 7.18 4.67
N SER A 93 -4.69 7.33 3.53
CA SER A 93 -3.82 8.46 3.26
C SER A 93 -4.38 9.23 2.07
N ARG A 94 -3.76 10.36 1.73
CA ARG A 94 -4.08 11.08 0.50
C ARG A 94 -3.95 10.20 -0.75
N ASP A 95 -2.96 9.30 -0.77
CA ASP A 95 -2.56 8.59 -1.97
C ASP A 95 -3.13 7.17 -2.05
N PHE A 96 -3.71 6.63 -0.96
CA PHE A 96 -4.29 5.29 -0.94
C PHE A 96 -5.31 5.07 0.18
N ILE A 97 -6.23 4.13 -0.05
CA ILE A 97 -7.06 3.48 0.96
C ILE A 97 -6.70 1.98 0.97
N ARG A 98 -6.44 1.41 2.15
CA ARG A 98 -6.14 -0.03 2.31
C ARG A 98 -6.92 -0.64 3.45
N TRP A 99 -7.28 -1.90 3.30
CA TRP A 99 -8.12 -2.66 4.22
C TRP A 99 -7.49 -3.99 4.60
N THR A 100 -7.76 -4.46 5.81
CA THR A 100 -7.47 -5.84 6.23
C THR A 100 -8.39 -6.28 7.39
N GLY A 101 -8.32 -7.56 7.75
CA GLY A 101 -8.87 -8.11 9.00
C GLY A 101 -7.85 -8.34 10.12
N ASN A 102 -6.58 -7.97 9.95
CA ASN A 102 -5.50 -8.28 10.88
C ASN A 102 -5.02 -7.04 11.67
N HIS A 103 -4.83 -7.17 12.99
CA HIS A 103 -4.25 -6.12 13.83
C HIS A 103 -2.81 -5.73 13.43
N GLU A 104 -1.99 -6.68 13.01
CA GLU A 104 -0.56 -6.46 12.67
C GLU A 104 -0.37 -5.54 11.44
N PHE A 105 -1.42 -5.37 10.64
CA PHE A 105 -1.43 -4.45 9.51
C PHE A 105 -1.30 -2.99 9.93
N LEU A 106 -1.99 -2.57 10.99
CA LEU A 106 -1.96 -1.17 11.43
C LEU A 106 -0.55 -0.75 11.84
N GLU A 107 0.15 -1.64 12.55
CA GLU A 107 1.55 -1.41 12.93
C GLU A 107 2.48 -1.36 11.71
N ALA A 108 2.27 -2.25 10.73
CA ALA A 108 3.06 -2.27 9.49
C ALA A 108 2.84 -1.00 8.65
N GLU A 109 1.59 -0.58 8.45
CA GLU A 109 1.23 0.63 7.70
C GLU A 109 1.76 1.89 8.39
N ARG A 110 1.61 2.01 9.72
CA ARG A 110 2.13 3.12 10.50
C ARG A 110 3.64 3.22 10.41
N THR A 111 4.34 2.10 10.52
CA THR A 111 5.81 2.06 10.41
C THR A 111 6.25 2.51 9.03
N ALA A 112 5.67 1.97 7.96
CA ALA A 112 6.00 2.32 6.59
C ALA A 112 5.76 3.80 6.28
N PHE A 113 4.63 4.34 6.78
CA PHE A 113 4.28 5.74 6.61
C PHE A 113 5.25 6.66 7.36
N ASN A 114 5.55 6.38 8.63
CA ASN A 114 6.46 7.19 9.44
C ASN A 114 7.90 7.17 8.90
N GLU A 115 8.34 6.03 8.38
CA GLU A 115 9.67 5.90 7.76
C GLU A 115 9.69 6.43 6.31
N ASN A 116 8.53 6.76 5.74
CA ASN A 116 8.35 7.16 4.34
C ASN A 116 8.95 6.14 3.35
N MET A 117 8.61 4.86 3.56
CA MET A 117 9.18 3.73 2.82
C MET A 117 8.14 3.04 1.93
N HIS A 118 8.63 2.56 0.79
CA HIS A 118 7.91 1.68 -0.14
C HIS A 118 8.65 0.35 -0.28
N TYR A 119 7.89 -0.70 -0.53
CA TYR A 119 8.41 -2.05 -0.62
C TYR A 119 8.04 -2.66 -1.96
N TYR A 120 8.97 -3.41 -2.53
CA TYR A 120 8.79 -4.04 -3.83
C TYR A 120 9.31 -5.48 -3.81
N PHE A 121 8.55 -6.37 -4.40
CA PHE A 121 9.02 -7.70 -4.76
C PHE A 121 9.78 -7.61 -6.08
N CYS A 122 11.03 -8.08 -6.05
CA CYS A 122 11.92 -8.10 -7.19
C CYS A 122 12.24 -9.55 -7.54
N SER A 123 12.19 -9.89 -8.82
CA SER A 123 12.68 -11.17 -9.30
C SER A 123 13.27 -11.07 -10.69
N PHE A 124 14.24 -11.94 -10.98
CA PHE A 124 14.80 -12.10 -12.31
C PHE A 124 15.29 -13.53 -12.50
N THR A 125 15.64 -13.90 -13.73
CA THR A 125 16.24 -15.20 -14.03
C THR A 125 17.63 -14.98 -14.59
N GLU A 126 18.65 -15.50 -13.90
CA GLU A 126 19.99 -15.59 -14.45
C GLU A 126 20.12 -16.84 -15.33
N VAL A 127 20.72 -16.68 -16.51
CA VAL A 127 20.93 -17.75 -17.48
C VAL A 127 22.42 -17.98 -17.69
N HIS A 128 22.87 -19.22 -17.50
CA HIS A 128 24.24 -19.68 -17.78
C HIS A 128 24.20 -20.80 -18.82
N GLY A 129 24.45 -20.46 -20.08
CA GLY A 129 24.26 -21.41 -21.18
C GLY A 129 22.79 -21.84 -21.28
N GLU A 130 22.51 -23.10 -20.98
CA GLU A 130 21.15 -23.68 -20.98
C GLU A 130 20.49 -23.71 -19.59
N LEU A 131 21.22 -23.32 -18.53
CA LEU A 131 20.73 -23.38 -17.14
C LEU A 131 20.07 -22.05 -16.74
N GLU A 132 18.88 -22.12 -16.16
CA GLU A 132 18.14 -20.98 -15.61
C GLU A 132 18.12 -21.01 -14.07
N TYR A 133 18.44 -19.87 -13.44
CA TYR A 133 18.48 -19.68 -11.99
C TYR A 133 17.58 -18.51 -11.60
N PRO A 134 16.39 -18.76 -11.02
CA PRO A 134 15.49 -17.71 -10.60
C PRO A 134 15.96 -17.08 -9.28
N GLU A 135 16.10 -15.76 -9.26
CA GLU A 135 16.48 -14.97 -8.11
C GLU A 135 15.30 -14.10 -7.64
N ARG A 136 15.15 -13.96 -6.32
CA ARG A 136 14.03 -13.24 -5.70
C ARG A 136 14.50 -12.51 -4.45
N PHE A 137 14.10 -11.25 -4.30
CA PHE A 137 14.41 -10.44 -3.13
C PHE A 137 13.35 -9.35 -2.95
N ILE A 138 13.42 -8.68 -1.80
CA ILE A 138 12.61 -7.50 -1.50
C ILE A 138 13.49 -6.28 -1.63
N LEU A 139 13.03 -5.28 -2.37
CA LEU A 139 13.64 -3.96 -2.42
C LEU A 139 12.87 -3.02 -1.47
N ARG A 140 13.56 -2.49 -0.47
CA ARG A 140 13.06 -1.45 0.43
C ARG A 140 13.57 -0.09 -0.04
N CYS A 141 12.67 0.77 -0.49
CA CYS A 141 12.99 2.02 -1.17
C CYS A 141 12.35 3.22 -0.46
N PRO A 142 13.09 4.30 -0.14
CA PRO A 142 12.48 5.54 0.30
C PRO A 142 11.52 6.12 -0.75
N ALA A 143 10.44 6.78 -0.33
CA ALA A 143 9.41 7.28 -1.25
C ALA A 143 9.91 8.31 -2.28
N ASN A 144 11.04 8.98 -2.00
CA ASN A 144 11.67 9.93 -2.91
C ASN A 144 12.63 9.28 -3.93
N VAL A 145 12.79 7.96 -3.90
CA VAL A 145 13.70 7.22 -4.79
C VAL A 145 12.92 6.44 -5.83
N ASN A 146 13.34 6.52 -7.10
CA ASN A 146 12.74 5.75 -8.18
C ASN A 146 13.13 4.27 -8.06
N ALA A 147 12.17 3.43 -7.68
CA ALA A 147 12.38 2.00 -7.49
C ALA A 147 12.78 1.26 -8.77
N ALA A 148 12.27 1.67 -9.94
CA ALA A 148 12.62 1.05 -11.22
C ALA A 148 14.08 1.34 -11.59
N GLN A 149 14.53 2.59 -11.41
CA GLN A 149 15.93 2.94 -11.63
C GLN A 149 16.85 2.18 -10.67
N ARG A 150 16.51 2.15 -9.37
CA ARG A 150 17.31 1.43 -8.38
C ARG A 150 17.37 -0.08 -8.65
N PHE A 151 16.26 -0.65 -9.12
CA PHE A 151 16.23 -2.05 -9.53
C PHE A 151 17.10 -2.31 -10.76
N ASP A 152 17.02 -1.46 -11.79
CA ASP A 152 17.90 -1.53 -12.96
C ASP A 152 19.39 -1.43 -12.55
N GLU A 153 19.74 -0.52 -11.64
CA GLU A 153 21.10 -0.41 -11.09
C GLU A 153 21.55 -1.70 -10.37
N ILE A 154 20.67 -2.35 -9.60
CA ILE A 154 20.97 -3.63 -8.95
C ILE A 154 21.24 -4.72 -10.00
N LEU A 155 20.41 -4.80 -11.04
CA LEU A 155 20.56 -5.83 -12.08
C LEU A 155 21.86 -5.64 -12.88
N LEU A 156 22.20 -4.40 -13.24
CA LEU A 156 23.45 -4.07 -13.93
C LEU A 156 24.68 -4.42 -13.08
N ASN A 157 24.56 -4.31 -11.75
CA ASN A 157 25.66 -4.55 -10.80
C ASN A 157 25.61 -5.93 -10.10
N TYR A 158 24.71 -6.85 -10.50
CA TYR A 158 24.53 -8.13 -9.80
C TYR A 158 25.81 -8.98 -9.71
N ARG A 159 26.71 -8.84 -10.70
CA ARG A 159 28.04 -9.48 -10.75
C ARG A 159 29.15 -8.45 -10.88
N THR A 160 29.97 -8.55 -11.93
CA THR A 160 31.10 -7.67 -12.21
C THR A 160 30.72 -6.47 -13.09
N GLY A 161 29.42 -6.15 -13.18
CA GLY A 161 28.89 -5.22 -14.16
C GLY A 161 28.45 -5.93 -15.45
N GLY A 162 27.25 -5.59 -15.94
CA GLY A 162 26.69 -6.06 -17.20
C GLY A 162 26.22 -4.91 -18.09
N GLU A 163 26.00 -5.22 -19.37
CA GLU A 163 25.49 -4.28 -20.37
C GLU A 163 24.10 -4.71 -20.84
N LYS A 164 23.18 -3.74 -20.92
CA LYS A 164 21.81 -3.96 -21.38
C LYS A 164 21.77 -3.89 -22.90
N ASP A 165 21.25 -4.93 -23.55
CA ASP A 165 21.06 -4.94 -25.00
C ASP A 165 19.73 -4.29 -25.42
N THR A 166 19.47 -4.29 -26.72
CA THR A 166 18.27 -3.68 -27.32
C THR A 166 16.96 -4.36 -26.89
N ASP A 167 17.02 -5.62 -26.47
CA ASP A 167 15.87 -6.40 -26.01
C ASP A 167 15.69 -6.29 -24.48
N GLY A 168 16.54 -5.49 -23.82
CA GLY A 168 16.51 -5.28 -22.37
C GLY A 168 17.15 -6.41 -21.57
N VAL A 169 17.81 -7.38 -22.23
CA VAL A 169 18.57 -8.44 -21.58
C VAL A 169 19.91 -7.86 -21.11
N ILE A 170 20.30 -8.19 -19.89
CA ILE A 170 21.60 -7.76 -19.35
C ILE A 170 22.59 -8.90 -19.56
N ASN A 171 23.66 -8.64 -20.30
CA ASN A 171 24.69 -9.61 -20.60
C ASN A 171 25.96 -9.29 -19.78
N PHE A 172 26.55 -10.32 -19.16
CA PHE A 172 27.77 -10.21 -18.37
C PHE A 172 28.98 -10.74 -19.14
N VAL A 173 30.16 -10.19 -18.85
CA VAL A 173 31.44 -10.64 -19.42
C VAL A 173 31.72 -12.11 -19.14
N THR A 174 31.15 -12.66 -18.05
CA THR A 174 31.24 -14.08 -17.69
C THR A 174 30.45 -15.01 -18.61
N GLY A 175 29.69 -14.49 -19.58
CA GLY A 175 28.85 -15.25 -20.49
C GLY A 175 27.47 -15.61 -19.94
N SER A 176 27.10 -15.06 -18.78
CA SER A 176 25.75 -15.18 -18.23
C SER A 176 24.88 -13.99 -18.62
N SER A 177 23.56 -14.15 -18.54
CA SER A 177 22.60 -13.08 -18.83
C SER A 177 21.44 -13.04 -17.85
N ILE A 178 20.81 -11.88 -17.69
CA ILE A 178 19.56 -11.71 -16.92
C ILE A 178 18.38 -11.51 -17.85
N LYS A 179 17.31 -12.25 -17.59
CA LYS A 179 16.02 -12.17 -18.29
C LYS A 179 14.86 -12.21 -17.29
N LYS A 180 13.63 -12.04 -17.78
CA LYS A 180 12.36 -12.21 -17.02
C LYS A 180 12.32 -11.36 -15.74
N THR A 181 12.69 -10.08 -15.85
CA THR A 181 12.71 -9.17 -14.71
C THR A 181 11.29 -8.79 -14.29
N THR A 182 11.04 -8.78 -12.98
CA THR A 182 9.75 -8.38 -12.38
C THR A 182 10.03 -7.42 -11.24
N LEU A 183 9.34 -6.28 -11.25
CA LEU A 183 9.27 -5.34 -10.14
C LEU A 183 7.80 -5.12 -9.82
N LYS A 184 7.36 -5.56 -8.63
CA LYS A 184 5.97 -5.45 -8.19
C LYS A 184 5.91 -4.73 -6.85
N THR A 185 5.04 -3.73 -6.73
CA THR A 185 4.78 -3.06 -5.44
C THR A 185 4.20 -4.06 -4.44
N LEU A 186 4.63 -3.95 -3.18
CA LEU A 186 4.10 -4.67 -2.03
C LEU A 186 3.45 -3.69 -1.06
N THR A 187 2.36 -4.13 -0.47
CA THR A 187 1.83 -3.51 0.74
C THR A 187 2.78 -3.74 1.93
N PRO A 188 2.78 -2.85 2.94
CA PRO A 188 3.52 -3.06 4.18
C PRO A 188 3.22 -4.40 4.87
N ASP A 189 1.98 -4.89 4.77
CA ASP A 189 1.62 -6.20 5.34
C ASP A 189 2.23 -7.36 4.54
N GLU A 190 2.21 -7.32 3.20
CA GLU A 190 2.92 -8.32 2.39
C GLU A 190 4.43 -8.29 2.67
N TYR A 191 5.02 -7.10 2.82
CA TYR A 191 6.43 -6.96 3.22
C TYR A 191 6.71 -7.61 4.57
N ARG A 192 5.85 -7.36 5.57
CA ARG A 192 5.98 -7.93 6.93
C ARG A 192 6.04 -9.46 6.89
N VAL A 193 5.28 -10.10 6.01
CA VAL A 193 5.27 -11.55 5.82
C VAL A 193 6.48 -12.03 5.02
N LEU A 194 6.73 -11.42 3.85
CA LEU A 194 7.74 -11.90 2.90
C LEU A 194 9.18 -11.71 3.39
N LYS A 195 9.46 -10.69 4.20
CA LYS A 195 10.81 -10.41 4.74
C LYS A 195 11.38 -11.54 5.60
N GLN A 196 10.54 -12.47 6.04
CA GLN A 196 10.96 -13.64 6.81
C GLN A 196 11.55 -14.75 5.91
N PHE A 197 11.26 -14.71 4.62
CA PHE A 197 11.62 -15.77 3.66
C PHE A 197 12.53 -15.28 2.53
N LEU A 198 12.63 -13.97 2.33
CA LEU A 198 13.39 -13.35 1.25
C LEU A 198 14.40 -12.35 1.81
N THR A 199 15.55 -12.23 1.14
CA THR A 199 16.54 -11.20 1.42
C THR A 199 15.95 -9.81 1.16
N VAL A 200 16.26 -8.86 2.03
CA VAL A 200 15.85 -7.45 1.92
C VAL A 200 17.07 -6.61 1.55
N ILE A 201 16.93 -5.80 0.49
CA ILE A 201 17.95 -4.89 -0.05
C ILE A 201 17.45 -3.44 0.05
#